data_AF-A0A2N2KGH8-F1
#
_entry.id   AF-A0A2N2KGH8-F1
#
_cell.length_a   1.000
_cell.length_b   1.000
_cell.length_c   1.000
_cell.angle_alpha   90.00
_cell.angle_beta   90.00
_cell.angle_gamma   90.00
#
_symmetry.space_group_name_H-M   'P 1'
#
loop_
_entity.id
_entity.type
_entity.pdbx_description
1 polymer ?
#
loop_
_entity_poly.entity_id
_entity_poly.type
_entity_poly.pdbx_seq_one_letter_code
_entity_poly.pdbx_strand_id
1 'polypeptide(L)'
;MSAQAATGFGERMKAVFYFQVAYCLGTMTWNIAGLILKSQGMRSPGPTASPAIAAVAVIIIAALVIGLRKWPVVYGLVSALVMLLVIPSILNAFTADPALWPSDFWRYTGAALNALGFVSCAIGVIGYMRWIKKR
;
A
#
# COMPACT_ATOMS: atom_id res chain seq x y z
N MET A 1 -3.98 4.18 28.39
CA MET A 1 -4.68 4.68 27.19
C MET A 1 -6.17 4.47 27.37
N SER A 2 -7.00 5.52 27.42
CA SER A 2 -8.46 5.33 27.50
C SER A 2 -9.00 4.80 26.17
N ALA A 3 -9.95 3.86 26.22
CA ALA A 3 -10.60 3.30 25.03
C ALA A 3 -11.28 4.39 24.16
N GLN A 4 -11.69 5.50 24.79
CA GLN A 4 -12.31 6.66 24.16
C GLN A 4 -11.36 7.46 23.23
N ALA A 5 -10.05 7.47 23.53
CA ALA A 5 -9.07 8.16 22.69
C ALA A 5 -8.65 7.34 21.44
N ALA A 6 -8.84 6.02 21.47
CA ALA A 6 -8.60 5.13 20.33
C ALA A 6 -9.79 5.14 19.35
N THR A 7 -11.02 5.13 19.88
CA THR A 7 -12.24 5.23 19.07
C THR A 7 -12.30 6.53 18.27
N GLY A 8 -11.94 7.67 18.87
CA GLY A 8 -11.89 8.96 18.16
C GLY A 8 -10.82 9.06 17.06
N PHE A 9 -9.70 8.32 17.17
CA PHE A 9 -8.70 8.24 16.09
C PHE A 9 -9.23 7.40 14.92
N GLY A 10 -9.82 6.24 15.23
CA GLY A 10 -10.40 5.34 14.24
C GLY A 10 -11.38 6.06 13.32
N GLU A 11 -12.36 6.76 13.88
CA GLU A 11 -13.38 7.50 13.12
C GLU A 11 -12.77 8.51 12.14
N ARG A 12 -11.77 9.29 12.57
CA ARG A 12 -11.12 10.31 11.73
C ARG A 12 -10.28 9.70 10.60
N MET A 13 -9.77 8.48 10.80
CA MET A 13 -8.87 7.83 9.86
C MET A 13 -9.57 6.80 8.96
N LYS A 14 -10.89 6.57 9.12
CA LYS A 14 -11.64 5.57 8.34
C LYS A 14 -11.43 5.67 6.84
N ALA A 15 -11.62 6.86 6.27
CA ALA A 15 -11.47 7.06 4.83
C ALA A 15 -10.06 6.72 4.33
N VAL A 16 -9.03 7.20 5.05
CA VAL A 16 -7.63 6.94 4.74
C VAL A 16 -7.32 5.44 4.84
N PHE A 17 -7.80 4.79 5.90
CA PHE A 17 -7.68 3.35 6.08
C PHE A 17 -8.30 2.57 4.91
N TYR A 18 -9.50 2.95 4.45
CA TYR A 18 -10.12 2.28 3.30
C TYR A 18 -9.32 2.47 2.02
N PHE A 19 -8.72 3.64 1.78
CA PHE A 19 -7.81 3.85 0.65
C PHE A 19 -6.56 2.97 0.75
N GLN A 20 -5.96 2.86 1.94
CA GLN A 20 -4.79 2.00 2.16
C GLN A 20 -5.12 0.51 1.93
N VAL A 21 -6.28 0.05 2.40
CA VAL A 21 -6.76 -1.32 2.15
C VAL A 21 -7.02 -1.52 0.66
N ALA A 22 -7.71 -0.59 -0.02
CA ALA A 22 -7.95 -0.67 -1.46
C ALA A 22 -6.64 -0.71 -2.25
N TYR A 23 -5.65 0.08 -1.86
CA TYR A 23 -4.29 0.02 -2.41
C TYR A 23 -3.67 -1.37 -2.23
N CYS A 24 -3.69 -1.93 -1.00
CA CYS A 24 -3.14 -3.27 -0.76
C CYS A 24 -3.85 -4.35 -1.59
N LEU A 25 -5.18 -4.29 -1.72
CA LEU A 25 -5.94 -5.18 -2.58
C LEU A 25 -5.55 -5.02 -4.05
N GLY A 26 -5.39 -3.77 -4.53
CA GLY A 26 -4.88 -3.49 -5.87
C GLY A 26 -3.49 -4.09 -6.11
N THR A 27 -2.58 -3.96 -5.14
CA THR A 27 -1.24 -4.56 -5.18
C THR A 27 -1.31 -6.09 -5.20
N MET A 28 -2.21 -6.71 -4.43
CA MET A 28 -2.43 -8.16 -4.48
C MET A 28 -2.92 -8.59 -5.86
N THR A 29 -3.96 -7.94 -6.39
CA THR A 29 -4.51 -8.24 -7.71
C THR A 29 -3.45 -8.07 -8.79
N TRP A 30 -2.65 -7.01 -8.74
CA TRP A 30 -1.55 -6.77 -9.68
C TRP A 30 -0.54 -7.93 -9.70
N ASN A 31 -0.14 -8.41 -8.52
CA ASN A 31 0.82 -9.50 -8.41
C ASN A 31 0.23 -10.85 -8.82
N ILE A 32 -0.99 -11.16 -8.38
CA ILE A 32 -1.67 -12.42 -8.70
C ILE A 32 -1.96 -12.50 -10.21
N ALA A 33 -2.52 -11.44 -10.79
CA ALA A 33 -2.75 -11.38 -12.24
C ALA A 33 -1.44 -11.53 -13.03
N GLY A 34 -0.36 -10.89 -12.58
CA GLY A 34 0.96 -11.05 -13.18
C GLY A 34 1.49 -12.48 -13.14
N LEU A 35 1.24 -13.22 -12.06
CA LEU A 35 1.63 -14.63 -11.95
C LEU A 35 0.79 -15.52 -12.89
N ILE A 36 -0.51 -15.26 -13.00
CA ILE A 36 -1.41 -15.98 -13.93
C ILE A 36 -0.97 -15.75 -15.39
N LEU A 37 -0.66 -14.51 -15.76
CA LEU A 37 -0.18 -14.22 -17.12
C LEU A 37 1.17 -14.91 -17.40
N LYS A 38 2.09 -14.88 -16.42
CA LYS A 38 3.38 -15.59 -16.53
C LYS A 38 3.20 -17.09 -16.71
N SER A 39 2.25 -17.72 -16.00
CA SER A 39 1.98 -19.15 -16.16
C SER A 39 1.37 -19.53 -17.52
N GLN A 40 0.91 -18.53 -18.30
CA GLN A 40 0.40 -18.67 -19.65
C GLN A 40 1.40 -18.24 -20.73
N GLY A 41 2.66 -17.97 -20.37
CA GLY A 41 3.70 -17.48 -21.29
C GLY A 41 3.52 -16.02 -21.73
N MET A 42 2.60 -15.29 -21.11
CA MET A 42 2.36 -13.87 -21.37
C MET A 42 3.21 -12.98 -20.46
N ARG A 43 3.42 -11.72 -20.89
CA ARG A 43 4.09 -10.72 -20.06
C ARG A 43 3.15 -10.27 -18.93
N SER A 44 3.72 -10.17 -17.73
CA SER A 44 3.04 -9.64 -16.54
C SER A 44 2.82 -8.12 -16.67
N PRO A 45 1.80 -7.53 -16.00
CA PRO A 45 1.57 -6.08 -15.99
C PRO A 45 2.74 -5.31 -15.37
N GLY A 46 3.53 -5.94 -14.52
CA GLY A 46 4.81 -5.39 -14.05
C GLY A 46 5.90 -6.46 -13.94
N PRO A 47 7.18 -6.06 -13.99
CA PRO A 47 8.30 -6.99 -13.99
C PRO A 47 8.36 -7.86 -12.72
N THR A 48 7.93 -7.29 -11.59
CA THR A 48 8.14 -7.82 -10.23
C THR A 48 6.99 -8.65 -9.68
N ALA A 49 6.08 -9.18 -10.53
CA ALA A 49 4.98 -10.02 -10.04
C ALA A 49 5.51 -11.17 -9.17
N SER A 50 5.07 -11.19 -7.91
CA SER A 50 5.63 -12.02 -6.85
C SER A 50 4.55 -12.47 -5.86
N PRO A 51 4.49 -13.78 -5.50
CA PRO A 51 3.56 -14.26 -4.49
C PRO A 51 3.91 -13.71 -3.10
N ALA A 52 5.19 -13.41 -2.84
CA ALA A 52 5.62 -12.81 -1.57
C ALA A 52 5.04 -11.40 -1.38
N ILE A 53 4.99 -10.58 -2.44
CA ILE A 53 4.39 -9.23 -2.34
C ILE A 53 2.89 -9.32 -2.07
N ALA A 54 2.18 -10.26 -2.71
CA ALA A 54 0.77 -10.49 -2.43
C ALA A 54 0.53 -10.92 -0.97
N ALA A 55 1.36 -11.82 -0.44
CA ALA A 55 1.30 -12.23 0.97
C ALA A 55 1.60 -11.07 1.94
N VAL A 56 2.61 -10.25 1.64
CA VAL A 56 2.95 -9.06 2.43
C VAL A 56 1.79 -8.06 2.46
N ALA A 57 1.07 -7.88 1.36
CA ALA A 57 -0.11 -7.01 1.33
C ALA A 57 -1.23 -7.50 2.27
N VAL A 58 -1.45 -8.82 2.40
CA VAL A 58 -2.39 -9.39 3.39
C VAL A 58 -1.94 -9.06 4.81
N ILE A 59 -0.66 -9.23 5.10
CA ILE A 59 -0.08 -8.92 6.42
C ILE A 59 -0.24 -7.44 6.75
N ILE A 60 0.01 -6.55 5.78
CA ILE A 60 -0.20 -5.11 5.93
C ILE A 60 -1.66 -4.79 6.24
N ILE A 61 -2.63 -5.37 5.52
CA ILE A 61 -4.06 -5.17 5.80
C ILE A 61 -4.39 -5.58 7.23
N ALA A 62 -3.94 -6.76 7.67
CA ALA A 62 -4.17 -7.22 9.04
C ALA A 62 -3.55 -6.27 10.07
N ALA A 63 -2.32 -5.80 9.84
CA ALA A 63 -1.64 -4.87 10.71
C ALA A 63 -2.32 -3.49 10.75
N LEU A 64 -2.84 -3.00 9.63
CA LEU A 64 -3.63 -1.77 9.56
C LEU A 64 -4.95 -1.89 10.35
N VAL A 65 -5.67 -3.01 10.22
CA VAL A 65 -6.90 -3.28 10.96
C VAL A 65 -6.65 -3.31 12.48
N ILE A 66 -5.62 -4.05 12.90
CA ILE A 66 -5.25 -4.17 14.32
C ILE A 66 -4.76 -2.81 14.84
N GLY A 67 -3.90 -2.13 14.08
CA GLY A 67 -3.35 -0.83 14.43
C GLY A 67 -4.42 0.23 14.59
N LEU A 68 -5.38 0.31 13.66
CA LEU A 68 -6.45 1.29 13.72
C LEU A 68 -7.36 1.07 14.95
N ARG A 69 -7.65 -0.19 15.29
CA ARG A 69 -8.59 -0.53 16.37
C ARG A 69 -7.96 -0.49 17.76
N LYS A 70 -6.74 -0.99 17.90
CA LYS A 70 -6.12 -1.24 19.20
C LYS A 70 -4.83 -0.44 19.41
N TRP A 71 -3.98 -0.34 18.40
CA TRP A 71 -2.61 0.17 18.54
C TRP A 71 -2.28 1.24 17.49
N PRO A 72 -2.68 2.51 17.69
CA PRO A 72 -2.48 3.58 16.69
C PRO A 72 -1.01 3.80 16.29
N VAL A 73 -0.07 3.47 17.19
CA VAL A 73 1.37 3.45 16.89
C VAL A 73 1.68 2.46 15.77
N VAL A 74 1.14 1.25 15.83
CA VAL A 74 1.31 0.23 14.76
C VAL A 74 0.70 0.73 13.46
N TYR A 75 -0.46 1.38 13.49
CA TYR A 75 -1.05 1.98 12.28
C TYR A 75 -0.12 3.02 11.64
N GLY A 76 0.45 3.92 12.46
CA GLY A 76 1.40 4.94 12.00
C GLY A 76 2.68 4.34 11.42
N LEU A 77 3.27 3.36 12.11
CA LEU A 77 4.49 2.67 11.65
C LEU A 77 4.28 1.87 10.37
N VAL A 78 3.17 1.13 10.28
CA VAL A 78 2.82 0.37 9.06
C VAL A 78 2.58 1.33 7.90
N SER A 79 1.87 2.44 8.12
CA SER A 79 1.71 3.48 7.10
C SER A 79 3.07 4.01 6.62
N ALA A 80 3.97 4.36 7.55
CA ALA A 80 5.31 4.84 7.19
C ALA A 80 6.13 3.79 6.42
N LEU A 81 6.06 2.53 6.83
CA LEU A 81 6.73 1.43 6.15
C LEU A 81 6.23 1.29 4.71
N VAL A 82 4.91 1.31 4.50
CA VAL A 82 4.34 1.21 3.15
C VAL A 82 4.78 2.38 2.28
N MET A 83 4.84 3.62 2.80
CA MET A 83 5.38 4.76 2.04
C MET A 83 6.78 4.49 1.51
N LEU A 84 7.65 3.88 2.31
CA LEU A 84 9.02 3.57 1.89
C LEU A 84 9.04 2.45 0.85
N LEU A 85 8.22 1.41 1.04
CA LEU A 85 8.19 0.24 0.17
C LEU A 85 7.68 0.53 -1.25
N VAL A 86 6.86 1.57 -1.44
CA VAL A 86 6.32 1.91 -2.77
C VAL A 86 7.25 2.75 -3.62
N ILE A 87 8.24 3.42 -3.03
CA ILE A 87 9.18 4.30 -3.75
C ILE A 87 9.90 3.55 -4.89
N PRO A 88 10.50 2.37 -4.67
CA PRO A 88 11.18 1.64 -5.74
C PRO A 88 10.25 1.30 -6.91
N SER A 89 8.99 0.94 -6.64
CA SER A 89 8.01 0.65 -7.67
C SER A 89 7.69 1.86 -8.54
N ILE A 90 7.61 3.05 -7.93
CA ILE A 90 7.41 4.31 -8.66
C ILE A 90 8.64 4.63 -9.50
N LEU A 91 9.83 4.61 -8.90
CA LEU A 91 11.08 4.95 -9.58
C LEU A 91 11.36 4.01 -10.75
N ASN A 92 11.14 2.70 -10.58
CA ASN A 92 11.34 1.70 -11.64
C ASN A 92 10.50 1.99 -12.89
N ALA A 93 9.32 2.59 -12.74
CA ALA A 93 8.50 2.98 -13.88
C ALA A 93 9.11 4.09 -14.73
N PHE A 94 10.19 4.74 -14.29
CA PHE A 94 10.91 5.78 -15.04
C PHE A 94 12.35 5.40 -15.34
N THR A 95 13.00 4.59 -14.50
CA THR A 95 14.43 4.28 -14.60
C THR A 95 14.74 2.90 -15.20
N ALA A 96 13.83 1.93 -15.09
CA ALA A 96 14.05 0.60 -15.63
C ALA A 96 13.75 0.53 -17.14
N ASP A 97 14.28 -0.50 -17.80
CA ASP A 97 14.06 -0.78 -19.22
C ASP A 97 12.54 -0.87 -19.52
N PRO A 98 11.99 0.00 -20.40
CA PRO A 98 10.59 -0.03 -20.78
C PRO A 98 10.11 -1.38 -21.34
N ALA A 99 11.01 -2.18 -21.93
CA ALA A 99 10.69 -3.50 -22.50
C ALA A 99 10.21 -4.52 -21.45
N LEU A 100 10.43 -4.24 -20.16
CA LEU A 100 9.94 -5.05 -19.04
C LEU A 100 8.41 -5.02 -18.87
N TRP A 101 7.73 -4.07 -19.52
CA TRP A 101 6.27 -3.96 -19.50
C TRP A 101 5.67 -4.40 -20.84
N PRO A 102 4.40 -4.88 -20.85
CA PRO A 102 3.70 -5.16 -22.11
C PRO A 102 3.44 -3.88 -22.93
N SER A 103 3.24 -2.76 -22.25
CA SER A 103 3.03 -1.43 -22.84
C SER A 103 3.27 -0.32 -21.81
N ASP A 104 3.43 0.92 -22.28
CA ASP A 104 3.56 2.10 -21.40
C ASP A 104 2.35 2.31 -20.50
N PHE A 105 1.15 1.91 -20.95
CA PHE A 105 -0.07 1.96 -20.15
C PHE A 105 0.11 1.18 -18.83
N TRP A 106 0.62 -0.05 -18.89
CA TRP A 106 0.85 -0.86 -17.70
C TRP A 106 1.97 -0.30 -16.82
N ARG A 107 3.02 0.25 -17.45
CA ARG A 107 4.13 0.90 -16.73
C ARG A 107 3.64 2.04 -15.86
N TYR A 108 2.89 2.98 -16.44
CA TYR A 108 2.41 4.16 -15.72
C TYR A 108 1.21 3.87 -14.81
N THR A 109 0.37 2.87 -15.13
CA THR A 109 -0.69 2.42 -14.21
C THR A 109 -0.09 1.86 -12.92
N GLY A 110 0.99 1.07 -13.02
CA GLY A 110 1.71 0.58 -11.86
C GLY A 110 2.31 1.72 -11.02
N ALA A 111 2.90 2.72 -11.67
CA ALA A 111 3.42 3.92 -10.99
C ALA A 111 2.30 4.69 -10.27
N ALA A 112 1.16 4.91 -10.94
CA ALA A 112 0.02 5.63 -10.40
C ALA A 112 -0.57 4.91 -9.18
N LEU A 113 -0.76 3.58 -9.25
CA LEU A 113 -1.23 2.78 -8.11
C LEU A 113 -0.32 2.94 -6.89
N ASN A 114 1.01 2.85 -7.08
CA ASN A 114 1.97 3.01 -6.00
C ASN A 114 2.02 4.46 -5.46
N ALA A 115 1.84 5.46 -6.32
CA ALA A 115 1.74 6.87 -5.90
C ALA A 115 0.49 7.13 -5.04
N LEU A 116 -0.66 6.54 -5.39
CA LEU A 116 -1.87 6.60 -4.56
C LEU A 116 -1.63 5.91 -3.20
N GLY A 117 -0.96 4.76 -3.20
CA GLY A 117 -0.50 4.09 -1.99
C GLY A 117 0.36 5.01 -1.12
N PHE A 118 1.38 5.64 -1.71
CA PHE A 118 2.25 6.60 -1.04
C PHE A 118 1.46 7.74 -0.38
N VAL A 119 0.59 8.41 -1.13
CA VAL A 119 -0.20 9.55 -0.64
C VAL A 119 -1.13 9.12 0.49
N SER A 120 -1.84 8.00 0.35
CA SER A 120 -2.73 7.50 1.40
C SER A 120 -1.98 7.17 2.68
N CYS A 121 -0.77 6.61 2.58
CA CYS A 121 0.07 6.30 3.71
C CYS A 121 0.70 7.56 4.34
N ALA A 122 1.07 8.57 3.54
CA ALA A 122 1.53 9.87 4.04
C ALA A 122 0.48 10.55 4.91
N ILE A 123 -0.77 10.58 4.42
CA ILE A 123 -1.91 11.10 5.19
C ILE A 123 -2.12 10.27 6.47
N GLY A 124 -1.96 8.95 6.38
CA GLY A 124 -1.98 8.02 7.53
C GLY A 124 -0.98 8.41 8.62
N VAL A 125 0.27 8.63 8.25
CA VAL A 125 1.36 9.04 9.15
C VAL A 125 1.08 10.42 9.75
N ILE A 126 0.66 11.39 8.95
CA ILE A 126 0.32 12.74 9.44
C ILE A 126 -0.85 12.68 10.43
N GLY A 127 -1.87 11.87 10.14
CA GLY A 127 -2.99 11.62 11.03
C GLY A 127 -2.54 11.07 12.39
N TYR A 128 -1.65 10.07 12.37
CA TYR A 128 -1.03 9.53 13.57
C TYR A 128 -0.21 10.58 14.35
N MET A 129 0.63 11.36 13.67
CA MET A 129 1.43 12.43 14.30
C MET A 129 0.56 13.50 14.96
N ARG A 130 -0.58 13.85 14.35
CA ARG A 130 -1.54 14.78 14.94
C ARG A 130 -2.26 14.19 16.16
N TRP A 131 -2.48 12.88 16.17
CA TRP A 131 -3.08 12.19 17.31
C TRP A 131 -2.15 12.13 18.52
N ILE A 132 -0.87 11.82 18.33
CA ILE A 132 0.11 11.82 19.43
C ILE A 132 0.29 13.21 20.04
N LYS A 133 0.27 14.28 19.24
CA LYS A 133 0.44 15.68 19.72
C LYS A 133 -0.75 16.21 20.52
N LYS A 134 -1.92 15.61 20.39
CA LYS A 134 -3.14 16.02 21.12
C LYS A 134 -3.31 15.30 22.46
N ARG A 135 -2.30 14.52 22.86
CA ARG A 135 -2.22 13.81 24.14
C ARG A 135 -1.18 14.47 25.00
#